data_AF-A0A7K2P3I3-F1
#
_entry.id   AF-A0A7K2P3I3-F1
#
_cell.length_a   1.000
_cell.length_b   1.000
_cell.length_c   1.000
_cell.angle_alpha   90.00
_cell.angle_beta   90.00
_cell.angle_gamma   90.00
#
_symmetry.space_group_name_H-M   'P 1'
#
loop_
_entity.id
_entity.type
_entity.pdbx_description
1 polymer ?
#
loop_
_entity_poly.entity_id
_entity_poly.type
_entity_poly.pdbx_seq_one_letter_code
_entity_poly.pdbx_strand_id
1 'polypeptide(L)'
;AVTVAGADQVLFTSRLSLRSHPWLAEQAVFDAPVLPVSALVELALRAGDELGVPGGLAELDLRTPVVLPEQGFLQLQLGVGPTDEAGRRPFTLHSRPDDSDAPWKVHAHGAFESVDGGATPTGPSPDADATDVRLAEELLPDAARYELHPALLEAAVMVAAGTGEAGTTPVPAHWRGVRLHASGATAVRVRVGVPDENGVTVLLSDAAGQPVVTVERLTFRDVPDAEFAVDSEAGRPLFRLDWDRTALPEPASPVRWGVLGDGVRFDGPADDIVAFEDVAAVGKAAEAGEAAGTGAPVDAVLARVTSEGAGDAPTAAHTAARRALDLVQDWLADDRLDTTRLVVATRGAVRADGEEGAPDVGAATVWGLLRSAQAEAPDRIVLVDLDHADAGTAPSVSPASLSALVASGEPQAALRGGETLLPRLRRLPSETSDASPAEPVWDPEGTVVVTGGTGALGSLFARHLATEHGVRNLLLLSLRGEEAPGTGELIADLAALGVRVAVRAVDVADRDALAAVLATVPDGHPLTGVVHAAGVLDNGLVSAQTPESLAAVLRPKADAAWHLHELTKDMDLSAFVLFSSSVGVVGGPGQSN
;
A
#
# COMPACT_ATOMS: atom_id res chain seq x y z
N ALA A 1 -30.31 -2.30 24.02
CA ALA A 1 -31.55 -2.04 23.25
C ALA A 1 -32.52 -1.20 24.09
N VAL A 2 -33.33 -0.35 23.46
CA VAL A 2 -34.40 0.44 24.07
C VAL A 2 -35.68 0.22 23.27
N THR A 3 -36.77 -0.21 23.91
CA THR A 3 -38.09 -0.30 23.28
C THR A 3 -38.76 1.07 23.24
N VAL A 4 -39.34 1.44 22.11
CA VAL A 4 -40.00 2.74 21.96
C VAL A 4 -41.44 2.63 22.47
N ALA A 5 -41.78 3.43 23.48
CA ALA A 5 -43.11 3.40 24.08
C ALA A 5 -44.20 3.72 23.03
N GLY A 6 -45.16 2.81 22.86
CA GLY A 6 -46.28 2.98 21.93
C GLY A 6 -45.96 2.63 20.47
N ALA A 7 -44.77 2.11 20.16
CA ALA A 7 -44.40 1.60 18.84
C ALA A 7 -43.79 0.19 18.97
N ASP A 8 -44.04 -0.69 17.99
CA ASP A 8 -43.31 -1.95 17.83
C ASP A 8 -41.95 -1.66 17.19
N GLN A 9 -41.11 -0.93 17.92
CA GLN A 9 -39.81 -0.47 17.48
C GLN A 9 -38.77 -0.67 18.59
N VAL A 10 -37.60 -1.17 18.19
CA VAL A 10 -36.43 -1.34 19.07
C VAL A 10 -35.29 -0.48 18.54
N LEU A 11 -34.66 0.28 19.44
CA LEU A 11 -33.51 1.11 19.15
C LEU A 11 -32.25 0.52 19.81
N PHE A 12 -31.20 0.37 19.03
CA PHE A 12 -29.85 0.13 19.50
C PHE A 12 -29.05 1.41 19.34
N THR A 13 -28.21 1.73 20.31
CA THR A 13 -27.37 2.93 20.29
C THR A 13 -25.95 2.54 20.62
N SER A 14 -24.99 3.17 19.94
CA SER A 14 -23.56 2.98 20.17
C SER A 14 -22.82 4.32 20.02
N ARG A 15 -21.60 4.38 20.53
CA ARG A 15 -20.69 5.53 20.38
C ARG A 15 -19.34 5.03 19.88
N LEU A 16 -18.91 5.55 18.74
CA LEU A 16 -17.62 5.21 18.13
C LEU A 16 -16.67 6.40 18.17
N SER A 17 -15.38 6.12 18.31
CA SER A 17 -14.30 7.09 18.19
C SER A 17 -13.02 6.34 17.85
N LEU A 18 -12.06 7.01 17.21
CA LEU A 18 -10.72 6.44 17.00
C LEU A 18 -10.00 6.13 18.32
N ARG A 19 -10.38 6.78 19.42
CA ARG A 19 -9.81 6.49 20.74
C ARG A 19 -10.34 5.17 21.33
N SER A 20 -11.62 4.88 21.13
CA SER A 20 -12.23 3.65 21.67
C SER A 20 -12.04 2.45 20.75
N HIS A 21 -11.84 2.68 19.45
CA HIS A 21 -11.60 1.65 18.45
C HIS A 21 -10.43 2.10 17.54
N PRO A 22 -9.18 2.02 18.02
CA PRO A 22 -8.00 2.53 17.29
C PRO A 22 -7.83 1.93 15.89
N TRP A 23 -8.24 0.68 15.70
CA TRP A 23 -8.18 -0.01 14.41
C TRP A 23 -9.00 0.67 13.31
N LEU A 24 -10.00 1.49 13.66
CA LEU A 24 -10.76 2.29 12.68
C LEU A 24 -9.91 3.40 12.03
N ALA A 25 -8.80 3.81 12.65
CA ALA A 25 -7.90 4.80 12.05
C ALA A 25 -7.19 4.24 10.81
N GLU A 26 -7.01 2.92 10.74
CA GLU A 26 -6.42 2.22 9.60
C GLU A 26 -7.44 2.00 8.47
N GLN A 27 -8.73 2.18 8.76
CA GLN A 27 -9.83 2.10 7.79
C GLN A 27 -10.08 3.48 7.17
N ALA A 28 -9.04 4.03 6.53
CA ALA A 28 -9.10 5.36 5.94
C ALA A 28 -9.29 5.31 4.42
N VAL A 29 -10.21 6.13 3.91
CA VAL A 29 -10.36 6.38 2.48
C VAL A 29 -9.90 7.82 2.23
N PHE A 30 -8.82 7.99 1.48
CA PHE A 30 -8.16 9.30 1.26
C PHE A 30 -7.88 10.09 2.56
N ASP A 31 -7.32 9.42 3.56
CA ASP A 31 -6.98 9.94 4.91
C ASP A 31 -8.17 10.28 5.81
N ALA A 32 -9.41 10.11 5.35
CA ALA A 32 -10.60 10.22 6.19
C ALA A 32 -10.90 8.87 6.84
N PRO A 33 -10.95 8.76 8.18
CA PRO A 33 -11.35 7.53 8.84
C PRO A 33 -12.81 7.23 8.53
N VAL A 34 -13.09 6.09 7.92
CA VAL A 34 -14.44 5.65 7.54
C VAL A 34 -14.80 4.43 8.36
N LEU A 35 -16.04 4.36 8.84
CA LEU A 35 -16.56 3.12 9.39
C LEU A 35 -16.87 2.17 8.21
N PRO A 36 -16.13 1.07 8.07
CA PRO A 36 -16.32 0.17 6.94
C PRO A 36 -17.70 -0.49 6.99
N VAL A 37 -18.22 -0.86 5.82
CA VAL A 37 -19.57 -1.46 5.71
C VAL A 37 -19.63 -2.81 6.42
N SER A 38 -18.53 -3.55 6.45
CA SER A 38 -18.36 -4.74 7.29
C SER A 38 -18.66 -4.48 8.78
N ALA A 39 -18.33 -3.31 9.31
CA ALA A 39 -18.68 -2.94 10.69
C ALA A 39 -20.18 -2.67 10.85
N LEU A 40 -20.86 -2.16 9.81
CA LEU A 40 -22.32 -2.02 9.81
C LEU A 40 -23.01 -3.40 9.75
N VAL A 41 -22.47 -4.34 8.98
CA VAL A 41 -22.94 -5.73 8.94
C VAL A 41 -22.80 -6.39 10.30
N GLU A 42 -21.64 -6.28 10.95
CA GLU A 42 -21.40 -6.81 12.30
C GLU A 42 -22.37 -6.19 13.34
N LEU A 43 -22.56 -4.87 13.32
CA LEU A 43 -23.53 -4.19 14.18
C LEU A 43 -24.97 -4.70 13.96
N ALA A 44 -25.35 -4.96 12.71
CA ALA A 44 -26.64 -5.53 12.38
C ALA A 44 -26.76 -6.97 12.88
N LEU A 45 -25.76 -7.84 12.63
CA LEU A 45 -25.75 -9.22 13.10
C LEU A 45 -25.88 -9.30 14.62
N ARG A 46 -25.14 -8.47 15.36
CA ARG A 46 -25.24 -8.36 16.82
C ARG A 46 -26.63 -7.89 17.27
N ALA A 47 -27.23 -6.93 16.57
CA ALA A 47 -28.60 -6.49 16.86
C ALA A 47 -29.64 -7.59 16.57
N GLY A 48 -29.42 -8.40 15.53
CA GLY A 48 -30.26 -9.55 15.19
C GLY A 48 -30.22 -10.63 16.27
N ASP A 49 -29.05 -10.95 16.81
CA ASP A 49 -28.88 -11.87 17.94
C ASP A 49 -29.70 -11.42 19.16
N GLU A 50 -29.59 -10.14 19.55
CA GLU A 50 -30.37 -9.54 20.65
C GLU A 50 -31.89 -9.55 20.41
N LEU A 51 -32.32 -9.60 19.15
CA LEU A 51 -33.74 -9.69 18.76
C LEU A 51 -34.25 -11.13 18.61
N GLY A 52 -33.39 -12.14 18.80
CA GLY A 52 -33.73 -13.55 18.62
C GLY A 52 -33.84 -13.97 17.15
N VAL A 53 -33.20 -13.24 16.23
CA VAL A 53 -32.99 -13.59 14.82
C VAL A 53 -31.49 -13.71 14.52
N PRO A 54 -30.77 -14.66 15.17
CA PRO A 54 -29.32 -14.72 15.10
C PRO A 54 -28.84 -15.08 13.69
N GLY A 55 -27.80 -14.38 13.24
CA GLY A 55 -27.03 -14.74 12.04
C GLY A 55 -27.73 -14.57 10.70
N GLY A 56 -28.95 -13.99 10.63
CA GLY A 56 -29.73 -13.82 9.40
C GLY A 56 -29.97 -12.37 9.01
N LEU A 57 -29.20 -11.87 8.05
CA LEU A 57 -29.39 -10.56 7.45
C LEU A 57 -29.83 -10.72 5.98
N ALA A 58 -31.10 -10.44 5.72
CA ALA A 58 -31.71 -10.61 4.40
C ALA A 58 -31.10 -9.63 3.40
N GLU A 59 -30.99 -8.35 3.81
CA GLU A 59 -30.36 -7.31 3.01
C GLU A 59 -29.79 -6.18 3.88
N LEU A 60 -28.74 -5.54 3.36
CA LEU A 60 -28.22 -4.26 3.83
C LEU A 60 -27.79 -3.42 2.62
N ASP A 61 -28.46 -2.28 2.45
CA ASP A 61 -28.24 -1.28 1.41
C ASP A 61 -27.55 -0.04 2.01
N LEU A 62 -26.31 0.23 1.60
CA LEU A 62 -25.59 1.44 1.95
C LEU A 62 -26.08 2.63 1.11
N ARG A 63 -26.50 3.70 1.77
CA ARG A 63 -26.88 4.98 1.16
C ARG A 63 -25.70 5.95 1.04
N THR A 64 -24.91 6.07 2.10
CA THR A 64 -23.80 7.03 2.18
C THR A 64 -22.79 6.56 3.21
N PRO A 65 -21.48 6.69 2.94
CA PRO A 65 -20.43 6.30 3.88
C PRO A 65 -20.60 6.98 5.24
N VAL A 66 -20.14 6.30 6.28
CA VAL A 66 -20.06 6.85 7.64
C VAL A 66 -18.63 7.32 7.86
N VAL A 67 -18.41 8.63 7.80
CA VAL A 67 -17.11 9.24 8.09
C VAL A 67 -17.02 9.47 9.60
N LEU A 68 -15.94 9.01 10.22
CA LEU A 68 -15.65 9.19 11.64
C LEU A 68 -14.89 10.51 11.83
N PRO A 69 -15.23 11.30 12.87
CA PRO A 69 -14.44 12.49 13.18
C PRO A 69 -13.06 12.08 13.72
N GLU A 70 -12.02 12.84 13.38
CA GLU A 70 -10.65 12.63 13.91
C GLU A 70 -10.60 12.73 15.44
N GLN A 71 -11.47 13.58 16.01
CA GLN A 71 -11.60 13.78 17.46
C GLN A 71 -13.07 13.75 17.88
N GLY A 72 -13.32 13.28 19.10
CA GLY A 72 -14.68 13.18 19.64
C GLY A 72 -15.34 11.84 19.35
N PHE A 73 -16.67 11.80 19.47
CA PHE A 73 -17.45 10.58 19.28
C PHE A 73 -18.49 10.78 18.18
N LEU A 74 -18.76 9.72 17.44
CA LEU A 74 -19.90 9.58 16.57
C LEU A 74 -20.96 8.72 17.29
N GLN A 75 -22.18 9.24 17.42
CA GLN A 75 -23.32 8.45 17.87
C GLN A 75 -23.87 7.65 16.70
N LEU A 76 -24.12 6.36 16.93
CA LEU A 76 -24.83 5.49 16.00
C LEU A 76 -26.16 5.06 16.58
N GLN A 77 -27.17 4.96 15.73
CA GLN A 77 -28.48 4.42 16.08
C GLN A 77 -28.94 3.43 15.01
N LEU A 78 -29.26 2.21 15.43
CA LEU A 78 -29.94 1.20 14.61
C LEU A 78 -31.37 1.10 15.11
N GLY A 79 -32.32 1.55 14.29
CA GLY A 79 -33.75 1.47 14.59
C GLY A 79 -34.40 0.33 13.82
N VAL A 80 -34.97 -0.64 14.53
CA VAL A 80 -35.66 -1.82 13.99
C VAL A 80 -37.16 -1.63 14.12
N GLY A 81 -37.88 -1.74 13.01
CA GLY A 81 -39.33 -1.62 12.94
C GLY A 81 -40.07 -2.95 13.16
N PRO A 82 -41.41 -2.91 13.01
CA PRO A 82 -42.24 -4.10 13.11
C PRO A 82 -41.95 -5.07 11.97
N THR A 83 -42.25 -6.35 12.19
CA THR A 83 -42.16 -7.36 11.13
C THR A 83 -43.07 -7.00 9.95
N ASP A 84 -42.55 -7.07 8.72
CA ASP A 84 -43.27 -6.83 7.48
C ASP A 84 -44.15 -8.04 7.08
N GLU A 85 -44.94 -7.88 6.01
CA GLU A 85 -45.83 -8.94 5.50
C GLU A 85 -45.06 -10.18 5.01
N ALA A 86 -43.77 -10.04 4.70
CA ALA A 86 -42.89 -11.12 4.29
C ALA A 86 -42.19 -11.82 5.47
N GLY A 87 -42.49 -11.42 6.71
CA GLY A 87 -41.88 -11.99 7.92
C GLY A 87 -40.49 -11.42 8.24
N ARG A 88 -40.04 -10.38 7.54
CA ARG A 88 -38.73 -9.73 7.76
C ARG A 88 -38.86 -8.56 8.72
N ARG A 89 -37.80 -8.24 9.48
CA ARG A 89 -37.78 -7.03 10.34
C ARG A 89 -36.90 -5.95 9.72
N PRO A 90 -37.48 -4.88 9.15
CA PRO A 90 -36.71 -3.80 8.54
C PRO A 90 -35.99 -2.99 9.61
N PHE A 91 -34.81 -2.48 9.27
CA PHE A 91 -34.06 -1.56 10.11
C PHE A 91 -33.45 -0.41 9.32
N THR A 92 -33.07 0.64 10.04
CA THR A 92 -32.34 1.79 9.52
C THR A 92 -31.16 2.13 10.44
N LEU A 93 -30.04 2.48 9.83
CA LEU A 93 -28.80 2.86 10.51
C LEU A 93 -28.55 4.36 10.32
N HIS A 94 -28.37 5.06 11.43
CA HIS A 94 -28.19 6.50 11.48
C HIS A 94 -26.94 6.87 12.26
N SER A 95 -26.35 8.02 11.93
CA SER A 95 -25.30 8.62 12.73
C SER A 95 -25.50 10.11 12.95
N ARG A 96 -24.86 10.64 13.99
CA ARG A 96 -24.62 12.08 14.18
C ARG A 96 -23.40 12.30 15.08
N PRO A 97 -22.71 13.45 14.99
CA PRO A 97 -21.69 13.81 15.97
C PRO A 97 -22.28 13.90 17.40
N ASP A 98 -21.51 13.46 18.40
CA ASP A 98 -21.98 13.33 19.79
C ASP A 98 -22.21 14.66 20.51
N ASP A 99 -21.49 15.71 20.11
CA ASP A 99 -21.50 17.06 20.68
C ASP A 99 -22.32 18.05 19.85
N SER A 100 -23.15 17.54 18.93
CA SER A 100 -23.88 18.35 17.95
C SER A 100 -25.39 18.14 18.03
N ASP A 101 -26.14 19.22 17.88
CA ASP A 101 -27.59 19.18 17.61
C ASP A 101 -27.88 18.91 16.12
N ALA A 102 -26.88 18.48 15.35
CA ALA A 102 -27.04 18.08 13.96
C ALA A 102 -28.14 17.01 13.79
N PRO A 103 -28.91 17.07 12.69
CA PRO A 103 -29.90 16.05 12.39
C PRO A 103 -29.20 14.69 12.18
N TRP A 104 -29.90 13.61 12.54
CA TRP A 104 -29.46 12.25 12.25
C TRP A 104 -29.34 12.04 10.74
N LYS A 105 -28.19 11.56 10.29
CA LYS A 105 -27.93 11.17 8.89
C LYS A 105 -28.20 9.68 8.73
N VAL A 106 -29.03 9.32 7.76
CA VAL A 106 -29.29 7.91 7.40
C VAL A 106 -28.12 7.39 6.57
N HIS A 107 -27.56 6.25 6.95
CA HIS A 107 -26.42 5.63 6.26
C HIS A 107 -26.77 4.33 5.57
N ALA A 108 -27.65 3.52 6.16
CA ALA A 108 -28.06 2.26 5.55
C ALA A 108 -29.50 1.88 5.93
N HIS A 109 -30.12 1.09 5.05
CA HIS A 109 -31.36 0.37 5.30
C HIS A 109 -31.06 -1.13 5.23
N GLY A 110 -31.86 -1.94 5.89
CA GLY A 110 -31.77 -3.37 5.73
C GLY A 110 -32.95 -4.10 6.34
N ALA A 111 -32.91 -5.42 6.32
CA ALA A 111 -33.91 -6.24 6.96
C ALA A 111 -33.31 -7.54 7.50
N PHE A 112 -33.76 -7.95 8.68
CA PHE A 112 -33.47 -9.27 9.23
C PHE A 112 -34.45 -10.30 8.66
N GLU A 113 -33.96 -11.52 8.45
CA GLU A 113 -34.80 -12.69 8.14
C GLU A 113 -34.58 -13.79 9.17
N SER A 114 -35.64 -14.56 9.45
CA SER A 114 -35.50 -15.77 10.26
C SER A 114 -34.73 -16.81 9.45
N VAL A 115 -33.61 -17.29 9.99
CA VAL A 115 -32.91 -18.45 9.44
C VAL A 115 -33.65 -19.70 9.88
N ASP A 116 -34.74 -20.04 9.19
CA ASP A 116 -35.21 -21.42 9.24
C ASP A 116 -34.08 -22.29 8.68
N GLY A 117 -33.79 -23.45 9.30
CA GLY A 117 -32.65 -24.34 9.02
C GLY A 117 -32.62 -24.97 7.61
N GLY A 118 -32.89 -24.19 6.59
CA GLY A 118 -32.72 -24.48 5.18
C GLY A 118 -31.25 -24.67 4.84
N ALA A 119 -31.03 -25.40 3.74
CA ALA A 119 -29.71 -25.76 3.25
C ALA A 119 -28.79 -24.54 3.16
N THR A 120 -27.53 -24.72 3.57
CA THR A 120 -26.45 -23.78 3.27
C THR A 120 -26.53 -23.44 1.78
N PRO A 121 -26.59 -22.15 1.39
CA PRO A 121 -26.58 -21.78 -0.01
C PRO A 121 -25.43 -22.49 -0.73
N THR A 122 -25.62 -22.89 -1.98
CA THR A 122 -24.52 -23.42 -2.78
C THR A 122 -23.49 -22.31 -2.96
N GLY A 123 -22.46 -22.32 -2.12
CA GLY A 123 -21.33 -21.43 -2.22
C GLY A 123 -20.57 -21.62 -3.53
N PRO A 124 -19.52 -20.81 -3.78
CA PRO A 124 -18.63 -21.02 -4.92
C PRO A 124 -18.12 -22.47 -4.96
N SER A 125 -17.85 -22.96 -6.18
CA SER A 125 -17.32 -24.32 -6.40
C SER A 125 -16.15 -24.60 -5.45
N PRO A 126 -16.01 -25.83 -4.90
CA PRO A 126 -14.83 -26.19 -4.11
C PRO A 126 -13.50 -26.00 -4.88
N ASP A 127 -13.57 -25.99 -6.22
CA ASP A 127 -12.44 -25.72 -7.12
C ASP A 127 -12.13 -24.23 -7.34
N ALA A 128 -12.90 -23.30 -6.75
CA ALA A 128 -12.56 -21.88 -6.80
C ALA A 128 -11.33 -21.58 -5.94
N ASP A 129 -10.39 -20.80 -6.49
CA ASP A 129 -9.19 -20.35 -5.78
C ASP A 129 -9.60 -19.66 -4.48
N ALA A 130 -9.00 -20.12 -3.38
CA ALA A 130 -9.25 -19.57 -2.05
C ALA A 130 -8.10 -18.65 -1.65
N THR A 131 -8.44 -17.48 -1.11
CA THR A 131 -7.46 -16.55 -0.53
C THR A 131 -7.51 -16.67 0.99
N ASP A 132 -6.39 -16.98 1.64
CA ASP A 132 -6.29 -16.97 3.09
C ASP A 132 -6.23 -15.52 3.59
N VAL A 133 -7.12 -15.15 4.51
CA VAL A 133 -7.17 -13.85 5.17
C VAL A 133 -7.13 -14.05 6.68
N ARG A 134 -6.31 -13.25 7.36
CA ARG A 134 -6.12 -13.30 8.81
C ARG A 134 -6.36 -11.96 9.44
N LEU A 135 -6.91 -11.97 10.64
CA LEU A 135 -7.00 -10.79 11.48
C LEU A 135 -5.59 -10.42 11.97
N ALA A 136 -5.25 -9.13 11.92
CA ALA A 136 -3.98 -8.62 12.41
C ALA A 136 -3.75 -9.02 13.88
N GLU A 137 -2.51 -9.34 14.25
CA GLU A 137 -2.18 -9.90 15.56
C GLU A 137 -2.59 -8.98 16.72
N GLU A 138 -2.48 -7.67 16.50
CA GLU A 138 -2.82 -6.61 17.44
C GLU A 138 -4.32 -6.59 17.78
N LEU A 139 -5.15 -7.13 16.88
CA LEU A 139 -6.61 -7.16 17.00
C LEU A 139 -7.13 -8.49 17.56
N LEU A 140 -6.30 -9.53 17.64
CA LEU A 140 -6.66 -10.84 18.21
C LEU A 140 -7.26 -10.74 19.63
N PRO A 141 -6.74 -9.91 20.57
CA PRO A 141 -7.32 -9.79 21.90
C PRO A 141 -8.77 -9.28 21.91
N ASP A 142 -9.16 -8.51 20.89
CA ASP A 142 -10.49 -7.90 20.77
C ASP A 142 -11.43 -8.74 19.88
N ALA A 143 -10.93 -9.75 19.17
CA ALA A 143 -11.71 -10.59 18.26
C ALA A 143 -12.97 -11.20 18.90
N ALA A 144 -12.86 -11.65 20.16
CA ALA A 144 -13.97 -12.28 20.89
C ALA A 144 -15.10 -11.31 21.28
N ARG A 145 -14.94 -9.99 21.05
CA ARG A 145 -16.00 -8.99 21.30
C ARG A 145 -17.01 -8.89 20.16
N TYR A 146 -16.73 -9.51 19.02
CA TYR A 146 -17.52 -9.46 17.81
C TYR A 146 -18.01 -10.85 17.45
N GLU A 147 -19.13 -10.93 16.75
CA GLU A 147 -19.55 -12.18 16.12
C GLU A 147 -18.53 -12.57 15.03
N LEU A 148 -18.17 -11.62 14.17
CA LEU A 148 -17.00 -11.66 13.31
C LEU A 148 -16.29 -10.30 13.36
N HIS A 149 -14.97 -10.28 13.62
CA HIS A 149 -14.25 -9.02 13.71
C HIS A 149 -14.40 -8.23 12.39
N PRO A 150 -14.88 -6.97 12.39
CA PRO A 150 -15.13 -6.21 11.17
C PRO A 150 -13.92 -6.10 10.24
N ALA A 151 -12.71 -5.88 10.78
CA ALA A 151 -11.49 -5.85 9.96
C ALA A 151 -11.21 -7.17 9.21
N LEU A 152 -11.57 -8.33 9.79
CA LEU A 152 -11.43 -9.62 9.10
C LEU A 152 -12.45 -9.75 7.96
N LEU A 153 -13.71 -9.34 8.22
CA LEU A 153 -14.74 -9.30 7.19
C LEU A 153 -14.40 -8.30 6.08
N GLU A 154 -13.86 -7.13 6.43
CA GLU A 154 -13.42 -6.11 5.48
C GLU A 154 -12.32 -6.64 4.57
N ALA A 155 -11.24 -7.18 5.15
CA ALA A 155 -10.15 -7.76 4.37
C ALA A 155 -10.65 -8.86 3.41
N ALA A 156 -11.63 -9.66 3.84
CA ALA A 156 -12.24 -10.67 2.99
C ALA A 156 -13.13 -10.10 1.87
N VAL A 157 -13.84 -9.01 2.13
CA VAL A 157 -14.65 -8.29 1.13
C VAL A 157 -13.76 -7.61 0.10
N MET A 158 -12.61 -7.09 0.52
CA MET A 158 -11.63 -6.46 -0.37
C MET A 158 -11.05 -7.45 -1.38
N VAL A 159 -10.97 -8.76 -1.05
CA VAL A 159 -10.64 -9.81 -2.03
C VAL A 159 -11.69 -9.91 -3.15
N ALA A 160 -12.95 -9.61 -2.84
CA ALA A 160 -14.04 -9.63 -3.80
C ALA A 160 -14.22 -8.30 -4.56
N ALA A 161 -13.52 -7.24 -4.15
CA ALA A 161 -13.59 -5.92 -4.75
C ALA A 161 -12.72 -5.85 -6.02
N GLY A 162 -13.25 -5.23 -7.09
CA GLY A 162 -12.47 -4.86 -8.27
C GLY A 162 -11.83 -3.48 -8.14
N THR A 163 -11.09 -3.05 -9.17
CA THR A 163 -10.64 -1.66 -9.28
C THR A 163 -11.82 -0.75 -9.65
N GLY A 164 -12.05 0.31 -8.88
CA GLY A 164 -13.07 1.31 -9.19
C GLY A 164 -12.73 2.16 -10.41
N GLU A 165 -13.69 2.99 -10.82
CA GLU A 165 -13.48 3.99 -11.87
C GLU A 165 -12.52 5.12 -11.42
N ALA A 166 -11.92 5.86 -12.36
CA ALA A 166 -11.03 6.96 -12.01
C ALA A 166 -11.80 8.08 -11.26
N GLY A 167 -11.32 8.45 -10.07
CA GLY A 167 -11.95 9.47 -9.21
C GLY A 167 -13.11 8.95 -8.35
N THR A 168 -13.26 7.64 -8.28
CA THR A 168 -14.22 6.98 -7.39
C THR A 168 -13.54 5.88 -6.58
N THR A 169 -14.13 5.55 -5.44
CA THR A 169 -13.75 4.41 -4.60
C THR A 169 -14.86 3.36 -4.63
N PRO A 170 -14.56 2.09 -4.96
CA PRO A 170 -15.57 1.03 -4.94
C PRO A 170 -15.91 0.70 -3.49
N VAL A 171 -17.16 0.90 -3.10
CA VAL A 171 -17.65 0.62 -1.74
C VAL A 171 -18.69 -0.50 -1.80
N PRO A 172 -18.62 -1.50 -0.90
CA PRO A 172 -19.67 -2.52 -0.74
C PRO A 172 -21.03 -1.86 -0.51
N ALA A 173 -21.92 -1.92 -1.48
CA ALA A 173 -23.15 -1.13 -1.50
C ALA A 173 -24.37 -1.95 -1.15
N HIS A 174 -24.49 -3.15 -1.72
CA HIS A 174 -25.63 -4.03 -1.49
C HIS A 174 -25.18 -5.39 -1.03
N TRP A 175 -25.67 -5.79 0.14
CA TRP A 175 -25.44 -7.09 0.73
C TRP A 175 -26.76 -7.84 0.77
N ARG A 176 -26.79 -9.07 0.26
CA ARG A 176 -27.97 -9.94 0.35
C ARG A 176 -27.63 -11.33 0.85
N GLY A 177 -28.55 -11.87 1.65
CA GLY A 177 -28.47 -13.22 2.19
C GLY A 177 -27.19 -13.43 2.99
N VAL A 178 -26.85 -12.48 3.87
CA VAL A 178 -25.69 -12.61 4.75
C VAL A 178 -26.05 -13.55 5.88
N ARG A 179 -25.33 -14.67 5.95
CA ARG A 179 -25.51 -15.72 6.94
C ARG A 179 -24.23 -15.95 7.73
N LEU A 180 -24.30 -15.79 9.04
CA LEU A 180 -23.24 -16.16 9.97
C LEU A 180 -23.46 -17.60 10.45
N HIS A 181 -22.46 -18.46 10.26
CA HIS A 181 -22.50 -19.87 10.63
C HIS A 181 -21.67 -20.19 11.87
N ALA A 182 -20.59 -19.44 12.08
CA ALA A 182 -19.69 -19.58 13.23
C ALA A 182 -19.12 -18.21 13.64
N SER A 183 -18.99 -17.98 14.94
CA SER A 183 -18.39 -16.76 15.50
C SER A 183 -16.98 -17.01 16.04
N GLY A 184 -16.23 -15.92 16.25
CA GLY A 184 -14.89 -15.96 16.85
C GLY A 184 -13.76 -16.42 15.92
N ALA A 185 -14.01 -16.51 14.61
CA ALA A 185 -12.96 -16.78 13.64
C ALA A 185 -11.95 -15.61 13.60
N THR A 186 -10.66 -15.95 13.65
CA THR A 186 -9.53 -15.00 13.50
C THR A 186 -8.79 -15.17 12.18
N ALA A 187 -9.13 -16.21 11.42
CA ALA A 187 -8.61 -16.50 10.09
C ALA A 187 -9.69 -17.18 9.26
N VAL A 188 -9.79 -16.83 7.98
CA VAL A 188 -10.75 -17.40 7.04
C VAL A 188 -10.12 -17.62 5.67
N ARG A 189 -10.63 -18.62 4.94
CA ARG A 189 -10.45 -18.80 3.51
C ARG A 189 -11.60 -18.13 2.78
N VAL A 190 -11.26 -17.17 1.94
CA VAL A 190 -12.21 -16.42 1.12
C VAL A 190 -12.31 -17.09 -0.23
N ARG A 191 -13.51 -17.47 -0.63
CA ARG A 191 -13.83 -17.86 -2.00
C ARG A 191 -14.83 -16.88 -2.59
N VAL A 192 -14.50 -16.35 -3.75
CA VAL A 192 -15.32 -15.40 -4.49
C VAL A 192 -15.86 -16.10 -5.74
N GLY A 193 -17.17 -16.02 -5.96
CA GLY A 193 -17.79 -16.53 -7.18
C GLY A 193 -17.48 -15.65 -8.38
N VAL A 194 -17.67 -16.20 -9.58
CA VAL A 194 -17.55 -15.42 -10.82
C VAL A 194 -18.56 -14.27 -10.80
N PRO A 195 -18.13 -13.01 -10.97
CA PRO A 195 -19.04 -11.86 -11.00
C PRO A 195 -20.07 -11.97 -12.12
N ASP A 196 -21.32 -11.61 -11.83
CA ASP A 196 -22.38 -11.43 -12.83
C ASP A 196 -23.10 -10.07 -12.67
N GLU A 197 -24.15 -9.84 -13.46
CA GLU A 197 -24.94 -8.59 -13.46
C GLU A 197 -25.58 -8.25 -12.11
N ASN A 198 -25.68 -9.22 -11.19
CA ASN A 198 -26.29 -9.08 -9.86
C ASN A 198 -25.24 -9.08 -8.73
N GLY A 199 -23.95 -9.07 -9.07
CA GLY A 199 -22.84 -9.04 -8.11
C GLY A 199 -22.15 -10.40 -7.92
N VAL A 200 -21.35 -10.49 -6.86
CA VAL A 200 -20.52 -11.67 -6.54
C VAL A 200 -21.08 -12.44 -5.35
N THR A 201 -20.87 -13.76 -5.33
CA THR A 201 -21.07 -14.58 -4.12
C THR A 201 -19.77 -14.61 -3.32
N VAL A 202 -19.88 -14.61 -1.99
CA VAL A 202 -18.70 -14.70 -1.10
C VAL A 202 -18.93 -15.79 -0.06
N LEU A 203 -17.96 -16.69 0.09
CA LEU A 203 -17.93 -17.71 1.14
C LEU A 203 -16.65 -17.55 1.95
N LEU A 204 -16.81 -17.36 3.26
CA LEU A 204 -15.72 -17.43 4.23
C LEU A 204 -15.78 -18.79 4.92
N SER A 205 -14.67 -19.52 4.93
CA SER A 205 -14.55 -20.81 5.60
C SER A 205 -13.40 -20.84 6.59
N ASP A 206 -13.48 -21.69 7.61
CA ASP A 206 -12.35 -21.94 8.51
C ASP A 206 -11.27 -22.82 7.82
N ALA A 207 -10.19 -23.12 8.55
CA ALA A 207 -9.11 -23.97 8.07
C ALA A 207 -9.55 -25.40 7.71
N ALA A 208 -10.63 -25.89 8.33
CA ALA A 208 -11.25 -27.19 8.05
C ALA A 208 -12.27 -27.13 6.90
N GLY A 209 -12.46 -25.96 6.28
CA GLY A 209 -13.41 -25.74 5.20
C GLY A 209 -14.87 -25.62 5.65
N GLN A 210 -15.14 -25.49 6.95
CA GLN A 210 -16.49 -25.24 7.45
C GLN A 210 -16.88 -23.78 7.21
N PRO A 211 -18.11 -23.50 6.75
CA PRO A 211 -18.57 -22.12 6.56
C PRO A 211 -18.52 -21.31 7.86
N VAL A 212 -18.02 -20.08 7.75
CA VAL A 212 -18.03 -19.04 8.80
C VAL A 212 -19.07 -17.98 8.42
N VAL A 213 -18.98 -17.43 7.20
CA VAL A 213 -19.97 -16.49 6.64
C VAL A 213 -20.30 -16.87 5.20
N THR A 214 -21.56 -16.71 4.81
CA THR A 214 -21.98 -16.74 3.40
C THR A 214 -22.64 -15.42 3.05
N VAL A 215 -22.32 -14.89 1.88
CA VAL A 215 -22.99 -13.74 1.27
C VAL A 215 -23.51 -14.20 -0.09
N GLU A 216 -24.84 -14.23 -0.24
CA GLU A 216 -25.48 -14.69 -1.47
C GLU A 216 -25.25 -13.74 -2.63
N ARG A 217 -25.32 -12.42 -2.39
CA ARG A 217 -24.95 -11.39 -3.37
C ARG A 217 -24.31 -10.20 -2.70
N LEU A 218 -23.20 -9.76 -3.27
CA LEU A 218 -22.50 -8.53 -2.92
C LEU A 218 -22.28 -7.69 -4.17
N THR A 219 -22.72 -6.43 -4.16
CA THR A 219 -22.42 -5.46 -5.21
C THR A 219 -21.64 -4.28 -4.65
N PHE A 220 -20.86 -3.65 -5.53
CA PHE A 220 -20.07 -2.47 -5.22
C PHE A 220 -20.65 -1.25 -5.94
N ARG A 221 -20.56 -0.08 -5.29
CA ARG A 221 -20.87 1.22 -5.87
C ARG A 221 -19.60 2.04 -5.92
N ASP A 222 -19.33 2.62 -7.08
CA ASP A 222 -18.30 3.65 -7.24
C ASP A 222 -18.78 4.95 -6.58
N VAL A 223 -18.13 5.32 -5.47
CA VAL A 223 -18.45 6.52 -4.70
C VAL A 223 -17.46 7.61 -5.07
N PRO A 224 -17.89 8.83 -5.47
CA PRO A 224 -16.99 9.93 -5.76
C PRO A 224 -16.07 10.24 -4.58
N ASP A 225 -14.79 10.46 -4.83
CA ASP A 225 -13.78 10.70 -3.78
C ASP A 225 -14.14 11.89 -2.88
N ALA A 226 -14.86 12.88 -3.42
CA ALA A 226 -15.38 14.03 -2.69
C ALA A 226 -16.40 13.69 -1.60
N GLU A 227 -17.11 12.55 -1.68
CA GLU A 227 -18.01 12.10 -0.60
C GLU A 227 -17.25 11.63 0.65
N PHE A 228 -15.96 11.33 0.53
CA PHE A 228 -15.07 11.01 1.64
C PHE A 228 -14.29 12.22 2.15
N ALA A 229 -14.34 13.35 1.45
CA ALA A 229 -13.65 14.56 1.87
C ALA A 229 -14.28 15.11 3.15
N VAL A 230 -13.44 15.27 4.18
CA VAL A 230 -13.80 16.10 5.34
C VAL A 230 -13.65 17.55 4.89
N ASP A 231 -14.62 18.41 5.20
CA ASP A 231 -14.48 19.87 5.12
C ASP A 231 -13.42 20.32 6.14
N SER A 232 -12.14 20.07 5.85
CA SER A 232 -11.04 20.64 6.59
C SER A 232 -10.24 21.55 5.65
N GLU A 233 -10.38 22.86 5.85
CA GLU A 233 -9.45 23.89 5.36
C GLU A 233 -7.99 23.60 5.80
N ALA A 234 -7.76 22.64 6.70
CA ALA A 234 -6.46 22.04 6.94
C ALA A 234 -6.10 21.10 5.78
N GLY A 235 -5.28 21.60 4.84
CA GLY A 235 -4.72 20.80 3.77
C GLY A 235 -4.09 19.49 4.28
N ARG A 236 -4.19 18.44 3.47
CA ARG A 236 -3.62 17.12 3.76
C ARG A 236 -2.15 17.27 4.16
N PRO A 237 -1.72 16.69 5.29
CA PRO A 237 -0.35 16.83 5.75
C PRO A 237 0.62 16.16 4.78
N LEU A 238 1.61 16.92 4.30
CA LEU A 238 2.76 16.34 3.62
C LEU A 238 3.71 15.75 4.67
N PHE A 239 4.43 14.69 4.29
CA PHE A 239 5.42 14.04 5.14
C PHE A 239 6.80 14.09 4.49
N ARG A 240 7.84 14.15 5.33
CA ARG A 240 9.24 14.03 4.93
C ARG A 240 9.87 12.84 5.66
N LEU A 241 10.76 12.14 4.97
CA LEU A 241 11.60 11.12 5.57
C LEU A 241 12.85 11.79 6.17
N ASP A 242 12.97 11.70 7.49
CA ASP A 242 14.11 12.22 8.25
C ASP A 242 14.97 11.05 8.75
N TRP A 243 16.27 11.31 8.97
CA TRP A 243 17.21 10.31 9.45
C TRP A 243 17.75 10.71 10.83
N ASP A 244 17.18 10.11 11.87
CA ASP A 244 17.49 10.47 13.26
C ASP A 244 18.74 9.73 13.76
N ARG A 245 19.76 10.48 14.19
CA ARG A 245 20.90 9.92 14.93
C ARG A 245 20.42 9.28 16.22
N THR A 246 20.59 7.97 16.34
CA THR A 246 20.06 7.18 17.45
C THR A 246 21.15 6.30 18.06
N ALA A 247 21.32 6.40 19.38
CA ALA A 247 22.15 5.47 20.13
C ALA A 247 21.37 4.18 20.37
N LEU A 248 21.84 3.08 19.77
CA LEU A 248 21.25 1.76 19.93
C LEU A 248 21.82 1.05 21.17
N PRO A 249 21.04 0.16 21.81
CA PRO A 249 21.51 -0.59 22.97
C PRO A 249 22.64 -1.56 22.58
N GLU A 250 23.55 -1.82 23.51
CA GLU A 250 24.49 -2.93 23.36
C GLU A 250 23.75 -4.27 23.41
N PRO A 251 24.15 -5.24 22.58
CA PRO A 251 23.50 -6.54 22.55
C PRO A 251 23.73 -7.29 23.86
N ALA A 252 22.68 -7.93 24.39
CA ALA A 252 22.77 -8.71 25.63
C ALA A 252 23.68 -9.94 25.54
N SER A 253 24.00 -10.39 24.32
CA SER A 253 24.94 -11.46 24.01
C SER A 253 25.61 -11.18 22.67
N PRO A 254 26.87 -11.61 22.45
CA PRO A 254 27.56 -11.41 21.19
C PRO A 254 26.79 -12.00 20.01
N VAL A 255 26.55 -11.21 18.97
CA VAL A 255 25.94 -11.67 17.71
C VAL A 255 26.99 -12.44 16.92
N ARG A 256 26.69 -13.69 16.55
CA ARG A 256 27.56 -14.53 15.72
C ARG A 256 27.29 -14.22 14.26
N TRP A 257 28.34 -13.83 13.53
CA TRP A 257 28.19 -13.29 12.18
C TRP A 257 28.64 -14.26 11.09
N GLY A 258 27.83 -14.32 10.03
CA GLY A 258 28.22 -14.80 8.72
C GLY A 258 28.40 -13.67 7.72
N VAL A 259 29.21 -13.89 6.68
CA VAL A 259 29.27 -13.04 5.49
C VAL A 259 28.96 -13.89 4.27
N LEU A 260 28.04 -13.41 3.43
CA LEU A 260 27.68 -14.04 2.17
C LEU A 260 28.44 -13.37 1.01
N GLY A 261 29.26 -14.15 0.31
CA GLY A 261 30.12 -13.65 -0.77
C GLY A 261 31.31 -12.82 -0.27
N ASP A 262 31.92 -12.03 -1.15
CA ASP A 262 33.17 -11.30 -0.90
C ASP A 262 33.02 -9.77 -0.86
N GLY A 263 31.78 -9.26 -0.91
CA GLY A 263 31.46 -7.86 -1.17
C GLY A 263 31.60 -6.87 0.00
N VAL A 264 31.61 -7.33 1.26
CA VAL A 264 31.80 -6.51 2.47
C VAL A 264 32.70 -7.25 3.45
N ARG A 265 33.59 -6.52 4.12
CA ARG A 265 34.41 -7.05 5.22
C ARG A 265 34.05 -6.37 6.53
N PHE A 266 34.21 -7.08 7.63
CA PHE A 266 34.17 -6.46 8.95
C PHE A 266 35.52 -5.83 9.29
N ASP A 267 35.50 -4.72 10.03
CA ASP A 267 36.69 -4.17 10.67
C ASP A 267 37.09 -5.03 11.88
N GLY A 268 38.34 -5.50 11.91
CA GLY A 268 38.89 -6.26 13.04
C GLY A 268 39.25 -7.71 12.71
N PRO A 269 39.63 -8.52 13.72
CA PRO A 269 40.04 -9.91 13.52
C PRO A 269 38.86 -10.75 13.00
N ALA A 270 39.09 -11.45 11.89
CA ALA A 270 38.08 -12.24 11.18
C ALA A 270 37.82 -13.62 11.83
N ASP A 271 38.50 -13.95 12.92
CA ASP A 271 38.57 -15.31 13.48
C ASP A 271 37.20 -15.86 13.92
N ASP A 272 36.23 -14.97 14.20
CA ASP A 272 34.87 -15.33 14.65
C ASP A 272 33.78 -15.11 13.58
N ILE A 273 34.15 -14.75 12.34
CA ILE A 273 33.20 -14.50 11.24
C ILE A 273 33.25 -15.66 10.24
N VAL A 274 32.09 -16.25 9.97
CA VAL A 274 31.97 -17.39 9.04
C VAL A 274 31.71 -16.88 7.62
N ALA A 275 32.54 -17.27 6.65
CA ALA A 275 32.30 -16.96 5.25
C ALA A 275 31.42 -18.05 4.59
N PHE A 276 30.40 -17.63 3.86
CA PHE A 276 29.52 -18.50 3.08
C PHE A 276 29.58 -18.12 1.60
N GLU A 277 29.62 -19.13 0.74
CA GLU A 277 29.66 -18.95 -0.71
C GLU A 277 28.28 -18.56 -1.26
N ASP A 278 27.22 -19.23 -0.78
CA ASP A 278 25.84 -19.04 -1.20
C ASP A 278 24.86 -19.26 -0.03
N VAL A 279 23.58 -18.98 -0.25
CA VAL A 279 22.52 -19.16 0.76
C VAL A 279 22.40 -20.63 1.18
N ALA A 280 22.55 -21.57 0.24
CA ALA A 280 22.49 -22.99 0.50
C ALA A 280 23.59 -23.47 1.48
N ALA A 281 24.77 -22.86 1.44
CA ALA A 281 25.86 -23.10 2.39
C ALA A 281 25.51 -22.63 3.80
N VAL A 282 24.77 -21.52 3.94
CA VAL A 282 24.24 -21.06 5.23
C VAL A 282 23.25 -22.10 5.78
N GLY A 283 22.29 -22.55 4.96
CA GLY A 283 21.30 -23.55 5.35
C GLY A 283 21.92 -24.88 5.79
N LYS A 284 22.94 -25.37 5.06
CA LYS A 284 23.70 -26.58 5.45
C LYS A 284 24.41 -26.42 6.78
N ALA A 285 24.94 -25.23 7.07
CA ALA A 285 25.63 -24.95 8.32
C ALA A 285 24.64 -24.87 9.50
N ALA A 286 23.45 -24.28 9.29
CA ALA A 286 22.36 -24.28 10.26
C ALA A 286 21.91 -25.71 10.60
N GLU A 287 21.67 -26.54 9.59
CA GLU A 287 21.29 -27.96 9.75
C GLU A 287 22.35 -28.77 10.52
N ALA A 288 23.64 -28.57 10.21
CA ALA A 288 24.73 -29.23 10.91
C ALA A 288 24.80 -28.83 12.40
N GLY A 289 24.57 -27.54 12.70
CA GLY A 289 24.54 -27.03 14.07
C GLY A 289 23.34 -27.53 14.87
N GLU A 290 22.18 -27.68 14.23
CA GLU A 290 21.00 -28.31 14.83
C GLU A 290 21.24 -29.79 15.13
N ALA A 291 21.78 -30.55 14.16
CA ALA A 291 22.14 -31.95 14.34
C ALA A 291 23.19 -32.18 15.46
N ALA A 292 24.07 -31.21 15.67
CA ALA A 292 25.06 -31.21 16.75
C ALA A 292 24.51 -30.74 18.11
N GLY A 293 23.27 -30.24 18.17
CA GLY A 293 22.67 -29.67 19.38
C GLY A 293 23.28 -28.33 19.81
N THR A 294 24.01 -27.65 18.91
CA THR A 294 24.63 -26.34 19.15
C THR A 294 23.79 -25.17 18.63
N GLY A 295 22.71 -25.46 17.90
CA GLY A 295 21.87 -24.48 17.20
C GLY A 295 22.56 -23.90 15.96
N ALA A 296 21.92 -22.93 15.29
CA ALA A 296 22.49 -22.27 14.12
C ALA A 296 23.88 -21.70 14.46
N PRO A 297 24.88 -21.83 13.57
CA PRO A 297 26.25 -21.40 13.85
C PRO A 297 26.40 -19.88 13.88
N VAL A 298 25.49 -19.17 13.22
CA VAL A 298 25.44 -17.70 13.12
C VAL A 298 24.03 -17.22 13.47
N ASP A 299 23.93 -16.01 14.01
CA ASP A 299 22.66 -15.35 14.33
C ASP A 299 22.22 -14.41 13.19
N ALA A 300 23.19 -13.82 12.48
CA ALA A 300 22.96 -12.93 11.35
C ALA A 300 23.99 -13.13 10.23
N VAL A 301 23.56 -12.95 8.98
CA VAL A 301 24.41 -13.02 7.80
C VAL A 301 24.39 -11.69 7.05
N LEU A 302 25.57 -11.10 6.87
CA LEU A 302 25.75 -9.88 6.11
C LEU A 302 25.94 -10.22 4.62
N ALA A 303 25.06 -9.68 3.77
CA ALA A 303 25.13 -9.79 2.32
C ALA A 303 25.20 -8.39 1.72
N ARG A 304 25.96 -8.22 0.63
CA ARG A 304 26.00 -6.96 -0.12
C ARG A 304 25.31 -7.11 -1.46
N VAL A 305 24.40 -6.21 -1.75
CA VAL A 305 23.83 -6.07 -3.09
C VAL A 305 24.44 -4.83 -3.73
N THR A 306 25.16 -5.01 -4.84
CA THR A 306 25.79 -3.92 -5.58
C THR A 306 25.22 -3.80 -6.99
N SER A 307 25.21 -2.56 -7.47
CA SER A 307 25.08 -2.20 -8.89
C SER A 307 26.44 -2.06 -9.58
N GLU A 308 27.57 -2.20 -8.86
CA GLU A 308 28.92 -1.96 -9.38
C GLU A 308 29.19 -2.74 -10.68
N GLY A 309 29.63 -2.02 -11.71
CA GLY A 309 29.90 -2.57 -13.05
C GLY A 309 28.67 -2.65 -13.97
N ALA A 310 27.47 -2.29 -13.50
CA ALA A 310 26.32 -2.07 -14.37
C ALA A 310 26.50 -0.76 -15.17
N GLY A 311 25.92 -0.71 -16.37
CA GLY A 311 26.09 0.39 -17.33
C GLY A 311 25.52 1.73 -16.85
N ASP A 312 24.43 2.17 -17.46
CA ASP A 312 23.71 3.37 -17.02
C ASP A 312 22.83 3.09 -15.78
N ALA A 313 22.24 4.14 -15.20
CA ALA A 313 21.43 4.03 -13.99
C ALA A 313 20.21 3.08 -14.12
N PRO A 314 19.48 3.03 -15.26
CA PRO A 314 18.46 2.00 -15.49
C PRO A 314 19.05 0.59 -15.44
N THR A 315 20.14 0.32 -16.16
CA THR A 315 20.79 -1.00 -16.13
C THR A 315 21.21 -1.39 -14.71
N ALA A 316 21.70 -0.42 -13.93
CA ALA A 316 22.01 -0.60 -12.51
C ALA A 316 20.78 -0.94 -11.67
N ALA A 317 19.65 -0.25 -11.87
CA ALA A 317 18.38 -0.54 -11.20
C ALA A 317 17.88 -1.96 -11.48
N HIS A 318 17.78 -2.35 -12.75
CA HIS A 318 17.33 -3.71 -13.13
C HIS A 318 18.26 -4.80 -12.58
N THR A 319 19.57 -4.57 -12.66
CA THR A 319 20.57 -5.54 -12.16
C THR A 319 20.49 -5.69 -10.64
N ALA A 320 20.37 -4.59 -9.92
CA ALA A 320 20.30 -4.59 -8.47
C ALA A 320 18.97 -5.17 -7.96
N ALA A 321 17.84 -4.84 -8.61
CA ALA A 321 16.53 -5.43 -8.32
C ALA A 321 16.57 -6.96 -8.46
N ARG A 322 17.10 -7.47 -9.58
CA ARG A 322 17.21 -8.92 -9.81
C ARG A 322 18.08 -9.60 -8.76
N ARG A 323 19.26 -9.04 -8.44
CA ARG A 323 20.15 -9.59 -7.42
C ARG A 323 19.51 -9.60 -6.03
N ALA A 324 18.78 -8.54 -5.68
CA ALA A 324 18.05 -8.48 -4.42
C ALA A 324 16.91 -9.49 -4.38
N LEU A 325 16.17 -9.65 -5.49
CA LEU A 325 15.11 -10.64 -5.61
C LEU A 325 15.64 -12.07 -5.46
N ASP A 326 16.66 -12.44 -6.24
CA ASP A 326 17.28 -13.77 -6.20
C ASP A 326 17.75 -14.08 -4.77
N LEU A 327 18.46 -13.15 -4.11
CA LEU A 327 18.95 -13.31 -2.74
C LEU A 327 17.81 -13.52 -1.74
N VAL A 328 16.77 -12.69 -1.80
CA VAL A 328 15.69 -12.75 -0.80
C VAL A 328 14.77 -13.95 -1.03
N GLN A 329 14.55 -14.35 -2.28
CA GLN A 329 13.79 -15.56 -2.60
C GLN A 329 14.54 -16.80 -2.11
N ASP A 330 15.83 -16.94 -2.40
CA ASP A 330 16.65 -18.05 -1.92
C ASP A 330 16.67 -18.09 -0.38
N TRP A 331 16.76 -16.94 0.27
CA TRP A 331 16.78 -16.84 1.74
C TRP A 331 15.45 -17.24 2.38
N LEU A 332 14.33 -16.74 1.85
CA LEU A 332 13.00 -16.98 2.41
C LEU A 332 12.45 -18.36 2.06
N ALA A 333 12.95 -19.02 1.01
CA ALA A 333 12.55 -20.37 0.62
C ALA A 333 13.19 -21.48 1.47
N ASP A 334 14.22 -21.17 2.27
CA ASP A 334 14.93 -22.14 3.11
C ASP A 334 14.50 -22.03 4.58
N ASP A 335 13.56 -22.89 5.00
CA ASP A 335 13.02 -22.95 6.37
C ASP A 335 14.11 -23.12 7.45
N ARG A 336 15.29 -23.67 7.09
CA ARG A 336 16.43 -23.79 8.01
C ARG A 336 16.97 -22.44 8.47
N LEU A 337 16.64 -21.37 7.75
CA LEU A 337 17.08 -20.01 8.01
C LEU A 337 16.05 -19.17 8.77
N ASP A 338 14.96 -19.77 9.26
CA ASP A 338 13.88 -19.05 9.96
C ASP A 338 14.34 -18.27 11.20
N THR A 339 15.39 -18.76 11.85
CA THR A 339 15.98 -18.14 13.04
C THR A 339 17.21 -17.28 12.74
N THR A 340 17.68 -17.25 11.50
CA THR A 340 18.85 -16.45 11.09
C THR A 340 18.40 -15.18 10.38
N ARG A 341 18.99 -14.03 10.76
CA ARG A 341 18.66 -12.73 10.16
C ARG A 341 19.51 -12.47 8.91
N LEU A 342 18.88 -12.07 7.81
CA LEU A 342 19.59 -11.55 6.64
C LEU A 342 19.81 -10.05 6.82
N VAL A 343 21.06 -9.59 6.79
CA VAL A 343 21.40 -8.16 6.82
C VAL A 343 21.90 -7.78 5.44
N VAL A 344 21.11 -6.99 4.71
CA VAL A 344 21.44 -6.54 3.36
C VAL A 344 22.06 -5.16 3.41
N ALA A 345 23.34 -5.10 3.03
CA ALA A 345 24.12 -3.89 2.95
C ALA A 345 24.12 -3.29 1.54
N THR A 346 23.92 -1.97 1.51
CA THR A 346 23.96 -1.11 0.33
C THR A 346 24.88 0.08 0.59
N ARG A 347 25.14 0.90 -0.44
CA ARG A 347 25.90 2.15 -0.33
C ARG A 347 25.28 3.22 -1.18
N GLY A 348 25.06 4.39 -0.59
CA GLY A 348 24.46 5.53 -1.28
C GLY A 348 23.01 5.28 -1.71
N ALA A 349 22.34 4.25 -1.17
CA ALA A 349 20.94 3.98 -1.48
C ALA A 349 20.01 5.05 -0.92
N VAL A 350 20.43 5.69 0.18
CA VAL A 350 19.66 6.70 0.90
C VAL A 350 20.49 7.94 1.10
N ARG A 351 19.80 9.08 1.14
CA ARG A 351 20.39 10.36 1.53
C ARG A 351 20.06 10.62 2.99
N ALA A 352 21.04 10.46 3.88
CA ALA A 352 20.90 10.86 5.27
C ALA A 352 20.99 12.39 5.40
N ASP A 353 20.40 12.96 6.44
CA ASP A 353 20.36 14.42 6.63
C ASP A 353 21.77 15.04 6.65
N GLY A 354 21.99 16.05 5.79
CA GLY A 354 23.25 16.77 5.66
C GLY A 354 24.20 16.24 4.58
N GLU A 355 23.86 15.13 3.90
CA GLU A 355 24.67 14.62 2.78
C GLU A 355 24.45 15.39 1.47
N GLU A 356 25.53 15.57 0.71
CA GLU A 356 25.52 16.11 -0.64
C GLU A 356 25.58 14.97 -1.67
N GLY A 357 24.88 15.13 -2.81
CA GLY A 357 24.83 14.12 -3.88
C GLY A 357 23.50 13.38 -3.97
N ALA A 358 23.21 12.86 -5.17
CA ALA A 358 22.03 12.04 -5.42
C ALA A 358 22.27 10.59 -4.97
N PRO A 359 21.25 9.89 -4.47
CA PRO A 359 21.35 8.45 -4.20
C PRO A 359 21.74 7.65 -5.45
N ASP A 360 22.46 6.56 -5.25
CA ASP A 360 22.68 5.54 -6.27
C ASP A 360 21.35 4.87 -6.61
N VAL A 361 20.92 5.00 -7.86
CA VAL A 361 19.60 4.52 -8.31
C VAL A 361 19.49 3.00 -8.12
N GLY A 362 20.55 2.25 -8.42
CA GLY A 362 20.55 0.80 -8.25
C GLY A 362 20.41 0.39 -6.78
N ALA A 363 21.17 1.02 -5.90
CA ALA A 363 21.10 0.78 -4.46
C ALA A 363 19.75 1.20 -3.88
N ALA A 364 19.17 2.32 -4.33
CA ALA A 364 17.84 2.76 -3.92
C ALA A 364 16.73 1.76 -4.36
N THR A 365 16.86 1.15 -5.54
CA THR A 365 15.93 0.10 -6.00
C THR A 365 15.93 -1.12 -5.08
N VAL A 366 17.10 -1.51 -4.55
CA VAL A 366 17.20 -2.62 -3.56
C VAL A 366 16.37 -2.32 -2.32
N TRP A 367 16.39 -1.08 -1.83
CA TRP A 367 15.61 -0.68 -0.65
C TRP A 367 14.11 -0.77 -0.89
N GLY A 368 13.62 -0.28 -2.04
CA GLY A 368 12.19 -0.38 -2.38
C GLY A 368 11.69 -1.82 -2.34
N LEU A 369 12.40 -2.72 -3.03
CA LEU A 369 12.09 -4.15 -3.09
C LEU A 369 12.11 -4.80 -1.70
N LEU A 370 13.17 -4.57 -0.93
CA LEU A 370 13.35 -5.22 0.37
C LEU A 370 12.44 -4.67 1.46
N ARG A 371 11.94 -3.43 1.35
CA ARG A 371 10.87 -2.95 2.24
C ARG A 371 9.59 -3.77 2.08
N SER A 372 9.22 -4.13 0.84
CA SER A 372 8.09 -5.02 0.58
C SER A 372 8.36 -6.44 1.07
N ALA A 373 9.59 -6.95 0.92
CA ALA A 373 9.99 -8.23 1.50
C ALA A 373 9.94 -8.23 3.05
N GLN A 374 10.32 -7.14 3.70
CA GLN A 374 10.18 -6.98 5.15
C GLN A 374 8.73 -7.03 5.61
N ALA A 375 7.80 -6.47 4.82
CA ALA A 375 6.38 -6.54 5.13
C ALA A 375 5.79 -7.95 4.97
N GLU A 376 6.32 -8.76 4.05
CA GLU A 376 5.91 -10.16 3.84
C GLU A 376 6.57 -11.14 4.82
N ALA A 377 7.81 -10.84 5.25
CA ALA A 377 8.59 -11.65 6.18
C ALA A 377 9.14 -10.79 7.33
N PRO A 378 8.29 -10.41 8.30
CA PRO A 378 8.68 -9.56 9.42
C PRO A 378 9.88 -10.11 10.18
N ASP A 379 10.73 -9.17 10.61
CA ASP A 379 11.99 -9.39 11.31
C ASP A 379 13.04 -10.24 10.57
N ARG A 380 12.77 -10.88 9.42
CA ARG A 380 13.74 -11.76 8.74
C ARG A 380 14.89 -11.02 8.08
N ILE A 381 14.65 -9.77 7.68
CA ILE A 381 15.55 -8.98 6.84
C ILE A 381 15.81 -7.62 7.48
N VAL A 382 17.08 -7.22 7.57
CA VAL A 382 17.51 -5.90 8.02
C VAL A 382 18.22 -5.18 6.86
N LEU A 383 17.81 -3.96 6.55
CA LEU A 383 18.45 -3.10 5.56
C LEU A 383 19.46 -2.17 6.22
N VAL A 384 20.66 -2.08 5.65
CA VAL A 384 21.66 -1.12 6.10
C VAL A 384 22.32 -0.42 4.91
N ASP A 385 22.37 0.90 4.95
CA ASP A 385 23.15 1.70 4.00
C ASP A 385 24.45 2.14 4.67
N LEU A 386 25.58 1.78 4.07
CA LEU A 386 26.91 2.00 4.65
C LEU A 386 27.55 3.27 4.09
N ASP A 387 28.54 3.79 4.82
CA ASP A 387 29.42 4.86 4.36
C ASP A 387 29.99 4.60 2.96
N HIS A 388 30.17 5.68 2.20
CA HIS A 388 31.00 5.64 1.00
C HIS A 388 32.46 5.45 1.45
N ALA A 389 33.14 4.43 0.92
CA ALA A 389 34.57 4.26 1.19
C ALA A 389 35.33 5.30 0.36
N ASP A 390 36.45 5.78 0.90
CA ASP A 390 37.43 6.49 0.10
C ASP A 390 37.80 5.64 -1.12
N ALA A 391 37.87 6.28 -2.29
CA ALA A 391 38.17 5.61 -3.56
C ALA A 391 39.45 4.76 -3.43
N GLY A 392 39.32 3.44 -3.64
CA GLY A 392 40.44 2.49 -3.57
C GLY A 392 40.55 1.68 -2.27
N THR A 393 39.67 1.90 -1.28
CA THR A 393 39.63 1.13 -0.04
C THR A 393 38.51 0.10 -0.08
N ALA A 394 38.79 -1.14 0.36
CA ALA A 394 37.75 -2.14 0.50
C ALA A 394 36.74 -1.68 1.57
N PRO A 395 35.44 -1.83 1.30
CA PRO A 395 34.40 -1.44 2.24
C PRO A 395 34.51 -2.27 3.51
N SER A 396 34.69 -1.58 4.64
CA SER A 396 34.66 -2.22 5.95
C SER A 396 33.58 -1.63 6.84
N VAL A 397 33.09 -2.43 7.78
CA VAL A 397 32.03 -2.06 8.72
C VAL A 397 32.37 -2.58 10.11
N SER A 398 32.12 -1.76 11.13
CA SER A 398 32.28 -2.17 12.53
C SER A 398 31.27 -3.26 12.90
N PRO A 399 31.70 -4.42 13.41
CA PRO A 399 30.80 -5.45 13.93
C PRO A 399 29.88 -4.93 15.05
N ALA A 400 30.35 -3.97 15.85
CA ALA A 400 29.62 -3.47 17.00
C ALA A 400 28.33 -2.72 16.58
N SER A 401 28.43 -1.84 15.58
CA SER A 401 27.28 -1.05 15.10
C SER A 401 26.21 -1.94 14.46
N LEU A 402 26.62 -2.94 13.66
CA LEU A 402 25.69 -3.91 13.08
C LEU A 402 25.07 -4.83 14.14
N SER A 403 25.84 -5.25 15.15
CA SER A 403 25.31 -6.08 16.24
C SER A 403 24.28 -5.33 17.08
N ALA A 404 24.52 -4.04 17.36
CA ALA A 404 23.56 -3.18 18.04
C ALA A 404 22.29 -2.97 17.19
N LEU A 405 22.43 -2.81 15.87
CA LEU A 405 21.29 -2.74 14.94
C LEU A 405 20.43 -4.00 15.00
N VAL A 406 21.02 -5.17 14.80
CA VAL A 406 20.30 -6.45 14.84
C VAL A 406 19.63 -6.67 16.20
N ALA A 407 20.32 -6.37 17.30
CA ALA A 407 19.77 -6.54 18.64
C ALA A 407 18.66 -5.55 18.99
N SER A 408 18.63 -4.37 18.36
CA SER A 408 17.57 -3.37 18.57
C SER A 408 16.23 -3.76 17.96
N GLY A 409 16.23 -4.67 16.98
CA GLY A 409 15.03 -5.00 16.19
C GLY A 409 14.64 -3.94 15.16
N GLU A 410 15.42 -2.87 15.01
CA GLU A 410 15.17 -1.88 13.96
C GLU A 410 15.42 -2.50 12.57
N PRO A 411 14.45 -2.45 11.66
CA PRO A 411 14.54 -3.14 10.38
C PRO A 411 15.45 -2.42 9.38
N GLN A 412 15.78 -1.15 9.63
CA GLN A 412 16.43 -0.28 8.65
C GLN A 412 17.32 0.75 9.32
N ALA A 413 18.52 0.95 8.78
CA ALA A 413 19.42 2.01 9.24
C ALA A 413 20.35 2.52 8.13
N ALA A 414 20.88 3.72 8.33
CA ALA A 414 22.08 4.21 7.68
C ALA A 414 23.21 4.27 8.71
N LEU A 415 24.39 3.76 8.38
CA LEU A 415 25.59 3.88 9.20
C LEU A 415 26.49 4.95 8.58
N ARG A 416 26.78 6.00 9.37
CA ARG A 416 27.61 7.13 8.95
C ARG A 416 28.66 7.49 9.99
N GLY A 417 29.94 7.36 9.66
CA GLY A 417 31.03 7.68 10.58
C GLY A 417 30.98 6.91 11.90
N GLY A 418 30.42 5.69 11.88
CA GLY A 418 30.18 4.86 13.07
C GLY A 418 28.90 5.18 13.86
N GLU A 419 28.16 6.22 13.48
CA GLU A 419 26.84 6.55 14.05
C GLU A 419 25.73 5.81 13.30
N THR A 420 24.67 5.44 14.03
CA THR A 420 23.46 4.85 13.45
C THR A 420 22.40 5.92 13.27
N LEU A 421 21.84 6.02 12.06
CA LEU A 421 20.70 6.86 11.74
C LEU A 421 19.51 5.99 11.36
N LEU A 422 18.35 6.30 11.94
CA LEU A 422 17.12 5.55 11.71
C LEU A 422 16.12 6.39 10.89
N PRO A 423 15.45 5.79 9.89
CA PRO A 423 14.47 6.49 9.09
C PRO A 423 13.19 6.74 9.90
N ARG A 424 12.66 7.97 9.84
CA ARG A 424 11.38 8.36 10.47
C ARG A 424 10.58 9.26 9.54
N LEU A 425 9.29 8.96 9.36
CA LEU A 425 8.36 9.86 8.67
C LEU A 425 7.92 10.96 9.64
N ARG A 426 8.16 12.22 9.28
CA ARG A 426 7.68 13.39 10.02
C ARG A 426 6.70 14.19 9.20
N ARG A 427 5.63 14.63 9.84
CA ARG A 427 4.69 15.59 9.26
C ARG A 427 5.43 16.90 9.00
N LEU A 428 5.38 17.39 7.76
CA LEU A 428 5.78 18.75 7.45
C LEU A 428 4.76 19.70 8.09
N PRO A 429 5.21 20.68 8.88
CA PRO A 429 4.31 21.66 9.43
C PRO A 429 3.63 22.40 8.27
N SER A 430 2.32 22.60 8.38
CA SER A 430 1.52 23.39 7.43
C SER A 430 1.89 24.86 7.58
N GLU A 431 3.11 25.27 7.19
CA GLU A 431 3.54 26.65 7.42
C GLU A 431 3.10 27.60 6.30
N THR A 432 2.31 28.59 6.71
CA THR A 432 2.23 29.95 6.15
C THR A 432 3.54 30.72 6.40
N SER A 433 4.69 30.10 6.12
CA SER A 433 6.02 30.68 6.31
C SER A 433 6.48 31.39 5.03
N ASP A 434 6.99 32.62 5.20
CA ASP A 434 7.66 33.44 4.17
C ASP A 434 8.87 32.74 3.50
N ALA A 435 9.23 31.53 3.95
CA ALA A 435 10.34 30.72 3.44
C ALA A 435 9.91 29.43 2.70
N SER A 436 8.61 29.23 2.42
CA SER A 436 8.23 28.18 1.47
C SER A 436 8.93 28.43 0.12
N PRO A 437 9.54 27.41 -0.51
CA PRO A 437 10.07 27.59 -1.85
C PRO A 437 8.93 28.10 -2.73
N ALA A 438 9.21 29.15 -3.52
CA ALA A 438 8.20 29.73 -4.40
C ALA A 438 7.60 28.61 -5.25
N GLU A 439 6.27 28.53 -5.30
CA GLU A 439 5.59 27.57 -6.16
C GLU A 439 6.16 27.65 -7.58
N PRO A 440 6.38 26.51 -8.26
CA PRO A 440 6.88 26.53 -9.61
C PRO A 440 5.95 27.37 -10.49
N VAL A 441 6.50 28.45 -11.06
CA VAL A 441 5.76 29.31 -11.97
C VAL A 441 5.76 28.62 -13.33
N TRP A 442 4.59 28.15 -13.74
CA TRP A 442 4.41 27.54 -15.06
C TRP A 442 4.25 28.63 -16.11
N ASP A 443 5.10 28.61 -17.14
CA ASP A 443 4.97 29.52 -18.29
C ASP A 443 3.77 29.09 -19.15
N PRO A 444 2.71 29.91 -19.26
CA PRO A 444 1.57 29.58 -20.11
C PRO A 444 1.93 29.40 -21.58
N GLU A 445 3.00 30.05 -22.06
CA GLU A 445 3.47 29.95 -23.44
C GLU A 445 4.42 28.77 -23.66
N GLY A 446 4.94 28.16 -22.59
CA GLY A 446 5.73 26.94 -22.64
C GLY A 446 4.87 25.69 -22.84
N THR A 447 5.52 24.60 -23.23
CA THR A 447 4.94 23.25 -23.33
C THR A 447 5.29 22.41 -22.10
N VAL A 448 4.28 21.71 -21.56
CA VAL A 448 4.48 20.69 -20.52
C VAL A 448 4.25 19.30 -21.13
N VAL A 449 5.23 18.42 -20.97
CA VAL A 449 5.09 17.01 -21.37
C VAL A 449 4.54 16.19 -20.20
N VAL A 450 3.52 15.38 -20.46
CA VAL A 450 2.92 14.48 -19.47
C VAL A 450 3.00 13.04 -19.99
N THR A 451 3.88 12.23 -19.42
CA THR A 451 3.94 10.79 -19.72
C THR A 451 2.91 10.02 -18.90
N GLY A 452 2.34 8.96 -19.47
CA GLY A 452 1.11 8.39 -18.93
C GLY A 452 -0.07 9.37 -19.06
N GLY A 453 0.01 10.35 -19.96
CA GLY A 453 -0.88 11.50 -20.02
C GLY A 453 -2.34 11.16 -20.36
N THR A 454 -2.58 9.98 -20.96
CA THR A 454 -3.92 9.45 -21.22
C THR A 454 -4.37 8.42 -20.18
N GLY A 455 -3.56 8.16 -19.15
CA GLY A 455 -3.93 7.34 -17.99
C GLY A 455 -4.69 8.14 -16.95
N ALA A 456 -5.22 7.45 -15.93
CA ALA A 456 -6.03 8.07 -14.88
C ALA A 456 -5.34 9.30 -14.24
N LEU A 457 -4.15 9.09 -13.64
CA LEU A 457 -3.40 10.16 -12.97
C LEU A 457 -2.93 11.26 -13.94
N GLY A 458 -2.39 10.86 -15.11
CA GLY A 458 -1.91 11.82 -16.10
C GLY A 458 -3.02 12.75 -16.62
N SER A 459 -4.22 12.21 -16.86
CA SER A 459 -5.36 12.99 -17.34
C SER A 459 -5.92 13.94 -16.28
N LEU A 460 -5.93 13.51 -15.00
CA LEU A 460 -6.32 14.36 -13.88
C LEU A 460 -5.33 15.51 -13.70
N PHE A 461 -4.03 15.19 -13.71
CA PHE A 461 -2.99 16.20 -13.53
C PHE A 461 -2.92 17.18 -14.71
N ALA A 462 -3.16 16.70 -15.95
CA ALA A 462 -3.27 17.56 -17.12
C ALA A 462 -4.39 18.61 -16.98
N ARG A 463 -5.56 18.22 -16.46
CA ARG A 463 -6.65 19.16 -16.17
C ARG A 463 -6.27 20.13 -15.07
N HIS A 464 -5.67 19.66 -13.99
CA HIS A 464 -5.20 20.50 -12.88
C HIS A 464 -4.18 21.55 -13.33
N LEU A 465 -3.20 21.16 -14.16
CA LEU A 465 -2.24 22.09 -14.77
C LEU A 465 -2.93 23.19 -15.59
N ALA A 466 -3.99 22.85 -16.30
CA ALA A 466 -4.75 23.81 -17.09
C ALA A 466 -5.61 24.76 -16.22
N THR A 467 -6.30 24.23 -15.21
CA THR A 467 -7.25 25.01 -14.39
C THR A 467 -6.58 25.82 -13.31
N GLU A 468 -5.64 25.24 -12.56
CA GLU A 468 -5.01 25.88 -11.39
C GLU A 468 -3.71 26.59 -11.76
N HIS A 469 -2.95 26.05 -12.71
CA HIS A 469 -1.62 26.56 -13.07
C HIS A 469 -1.56 27.27 -14.42
N GLY A 470 -2.68 27.36 -15.14
CA GLY A 470 -2.79 28.15 -16.37
C GLY A 470 -1.98 27.65 -17.57
N VAL A 471 -1.49 26.40 -17.55
CA VAL A 471 -0.73 25.79 -18.65
C VAL A 471 -1.60 25.74 -19.93
N ARG A 472 -1.05 26.19 -21.07
CA ARG A 472 -1.79 26.25 -22.35
C ARG A 472 -1.25 25.34 -23.45
N ASN A 473 -0.11 24.69 -23.27
CA ASN A 473 0.43 23.73 -24.23
C ASN A 473 0.76 22.42 -23.53
N LEU A 474 0.09 21.35 -23.93
CA LEU A 474 0.30 20.01 -23.38
C LEU A 474 0.73 19.03 -24.46
N LEU A 475 1.80 18.29 -24.20
CA LEU A 475 2.20 17.12 -24.97
C LEU A 475 1.93 15.87 -24.12
N LEU A 476 0.85 15.15 -24.43
CA LEU A 476 0.46 13.93 -23.72
C LEU A 476 1.08 12.71 -24.40
N LEU A 477 1.92 12.00 -23.66
CA LEU A 477 2.61 10.80 -24.13
C LEU A 477 2.02 9.56 -23.45
N SER A 478 1.69 8.54 -24.23
CA SER A 478 1.30 7.23 -23.71
C SER A 478 1.59 6.15 -24.76
N LEU A 479 1.58 4.88 -24.35
CA LEU A 479 1.86 3.76 -25.26
C LEU A 479 0.83 3.68 -26.41
N ARG A 480 -0.44 3.98 -26.11
CA ARG A 480 -1.56 3.90 -27.07
C ARG A 480 -1.88 5.23 -27.74
N GLY A 481 -1.39 6.35 -27.22
CA GLY A 481 -1.67 7.70 -27.74
C GLY A 481 -3.18 7.96 -27.86
N GLU A 482 -3.61 8.47 -29.03
CA GLU A 482 -5.01 8.81 -29.32
C GLU A 482 -5.95 7.60 -29.32
N GLU A 483 -5.43 6.38 -29.46
CA GLU A 483 -6.22 5.15 -29.43
C GLU A 483 -6.59 4.70 -28.00
N ALA A 484 -6.04 5.35 -26.96
CA ALA A 484 -6.42 5.05 -25.59
C ALA A 484 -7.88 5.46 -25.30
N PRO A 485 -8.68 4.62 -24.61
CA PRO A 485 -10.05 4.97 -24.20
C PRO A 485 -10.12 6.30 -23.45
N GLY A 486 -11.13 7.12 -23.75
CA GLY A 486 -11.34 8.42 -23.10
C GLY A 486 -10.43 9.56 -23.60
N THR A 487 -9.46 9.29 -24.48
CA THR A 487 -8.51 10.33 -24.96
C THR A 487 -9.20 11.43 -25.77
N GLY A 488 -10.19 11.08 -26.60
CA GLY A 488 -10.95 12.07 -27.37
C GLY A 488 -11.72 13.06 -26.49
N GLU A 489 -12.31 12.57 -25.39
CA GLU A 489 -13.00 13.40 -24.40
C GLU A 489 -12.01 14.29 -23.66
N LEU A 490 -10.87 13.75 -23.21
CA LEU A 490 -9.80 14.52 -22.59
C LEU A 490 -9.29 15.67 -23.47
N ILE A 491 -9.08 15.42 -24.77
CA ILE A 491 -8.67 16.46 -25.72
C ILE A 491 -9.74 17.55 -25.83
N ALA A 492 -11.02 17.16 -25.94
CA ALA A 492 -12.13 18.10 -26.05
C ALA A 492 -12.27 18.96 -24.78
N ASP A 493 -12.16 18.37 -23.60
CA ASP A 493 -12.21 19.05 -22.31
C ASP A 493 -11.10 20.10 -22.19
N LEU A 494 -9.85 19.69 -22.46
CA LEU A 494 -8.69 20.58 -22.39
C LEU A 494 -8.76 21.70 -23.45
N ALA A 495 -9.24 21.38 -24.66
CA ALA A 495 -9.44 22.39 -25.71
C ALA A 495 -10.53 23.41 -25.32
N ALA A 496 -11.61 22.97 -24.65
CA ALA A 496 -12.63 23.86 -24.11
C ALA A 496 -12.09 24.80 -23.02
N LEU A 497 -11.04 24.38 -22.31
CA LEU A 497 -10.27 25.20 -21.37
C LEU A 497 -9.24 26.10 -22.06
N GLY A 498 -9.16 26.10 -23.40
CA GLY A 498 -8.21 26.91 -24.17
C GLY A 498 -6.79 26.35 -24.23
N VAL A 499 -6.62 25.05 -23.98
CA VAL A 499 -5.33 24.36 -24.04
C VAL A 499 -5.10 23.77 -25.42
N ARG A 500 -3.90 23.95 -25.96
CA ARG A 500 -3.40 23.25 -27.14
C ARG A 500 -2.84 21.91 -26.72
N VAL A 501 -3.49 20.83 -27.14
CA VAL A 501 -3.11 19.46 -26.77
C VAL A 501 -2.58 18.72 -28.00
N ALA A 502 -1.39 18.15 -27.87
CA ALA A 502 -0.85 17.16 -28.80
C ALA A 502 -0.75 15.82 -28.06
N VAL A 503 -1.30 14.76 -28.64
CA VAL A 503 -1.16 13.40 -28.10
C VAL A 503 -0.25 12.59 -29.01
N ARG A 504 0.69 11.83 -28.44
CA ARG A 504 1.59 10.96 -29.21
C ARG A 504 1.66 9.57 -28.58
N ALA A 505 1.51 8.56 -29.43
CA ALA A 505 1.80 7.17 -29.09
C ALA A 505 3.32 6.98 -29.08
N VAL A 506 3.90 6.67 -27.93
CA VAL A 506 5.34 6.45 -27.76
C VAL A 506 5.61 5.57 -26.55
N ASP A 507 6.55 4.64 -26.70
CA ASP A 507 7.18 3.98 -25.56
C ASP A 507 8.22 4.92 -24.98
N VAL A 508 7.94 5.47 -23.79
CA VAL A 508 8.84 6.41 -23.11
C VAL A 508 10.10 5.71 -22.55
N ALA A 509 10.11 4.38 -22.48
CA ALA A 509 11.30 3.60 -22.19
C ALA A 509 12.20 3.42 -23.43
N ASP A 510 11.75 3.77 -24.64
CA ASP A 510 12.60 3.87 -25.83
C ASP A 510 13.17 5.29 -25.93
N ARG A 511 14.47 5.42 -25.63
CA ARG A 511 15.16 6.72 -25.60
C ARG A 511 15.10 7.45 -26.95
N ASP A 512 15.28 6.73 -28.06
CA ASP A 512 15.35 7.35 -29.38
C ASP A 512 13.95 7.76 -29.85
N ALA A 513 12.93 6.94 -29.57
CA ALA A 513 11.54 7.29 -29.82
C ALA A 513 11.10 8.52 -29.00
N LEU A 514 11.46 8.55 -27.71
CA LEU A 514 11.19 9.70 -26.84
C LEU A 514 11.88 10.97 -27.36
N ALA A 515 13.16 10.88 -27.73
CA ALA A 515 13.91 12.01 -28.29
C ALA A 515 13.25 12.55 -29.58
N ALA A 516 12.81 11.65 -30.47
CA ALA A 516 12.12 12.02 -31.70
C ALA A 516 10.80 12.77 -31.43
N VAL A 517 10.04 12.34 -30.41
CA VAL A 517 8.79 13.01 -30.02
C VAL A 517 9.05 14.36 -29.37
N LEU A 518 10.03 14.47 -28.48
CA LEU A 518 10.40 15.75 -27.85
C LEU A 518 10.88 16.78 -28.89
N ALA A 519 11.56 16.34 -29.94
CA ALA A 519 11.97 17.20 -31.06
C ALA A 519 10.79 17.76 -31.89
N THR A 520 9.55 17.30 -31.66
CA THR A 520 8.35 17.86 -32.29
C THR A 520 7.77 19.06 -31.55
N VAL A 521 8.28 19.38 -30.34
CA VAL A 521 7.86 20.56 -29.58
C VAL A 521 8.25 21.83 -30.36
N PRO A 522 7.30 22.75 -30.64
CA PRO A 522 7.59 23.94 -31.44
C PRO A 522 8.56 24.91 -30.74
N ASP A 523 9.50 25.49 -31.49
CA ASP A 523 10.44 26.52 -30.97
C ASP A 523 9.73 27.74 -30.36
N GLY A 524 8.52 28.07 -30.84
CA GLY A 524 7.70 29.16 -30.30
C GLY A 524 7.01 28.85 -28.97
N HIS A 525 6.99 27.58 -28.55
CA HIS A 525 6.41 27.08 -27.31
C HIS A 525 7.33 26.01 -26.71
N PRO A 526 8.53 26.40 -26.23
CA PRO A 526 9.57 25.46 -25.82
C PRO A 526 9.11 24.55 -24.68
N LEU A 527 9.75 23.39 -24.53
CA LEU A 527 9.51 22.51 -23.39
C LEU A 527 9.99 23.20 -22.11
N THR A 528 9.08 23.42 -21.17
CA THR A 528 9.33 24.13 -19.90
C THR A 528 9.00 23.28 -18.68
N GLY A 529 8.35 22.13 -18.86
CA GLY A 529 8.06 21.24 -17.75
C GLY A 529 7.85 19.79 -18.15
N VAL A 530 8.18 18.90 -17.23
CA VAL A 530 8.02 17.45 -17.36
C VAL A 530 7.19 16.93 -16.20
N VAL A 531 6.17 16.14 -16.51
CA VAL A 531 5.40 15.35 -15.56
C VAL A 531 5.47 13.88 -15.96
N HIS A 532 6.05 13.07 -15.09
CA HIS A 532 6.20 11.65 -15.30
C HIS A 532 5.19 10.86 -14.46
N ALA A 533 4.07 10.47 -15.10
CA ALA A 533 3.01 9.66 -14.51
C ALA A 533 2.83 8.31 -15.23
N ALA A 534 3.77 7.95 -16.12
CA ALA A 534 3.81 6.62 -16.72
C ALA A 534 4.20 5.57 -15.66
N GLY A 535 3.46 4.46 -15.65
CA GLY A 535 3.66 3.35 -14.75
C GLY A 535 2.65 2.26 -15.03
N VAL A 536 3.01 1.04 -14.68
CA VAL A 536 2.13 -0.14 -14.71
C VAL A 536 2.23 -0.83 -13.35
N LEU A 537 1.19 -1.56 -12.98
CA LEU A 537 1.16 -2.34 -11.74
C LEU A 537 1.18 -3.82 -12.13
N ASP A 538 1.99 -4.59 -11.43
CA ASP A 538 2.07 -6.05 -11.57
C ASP A 538 2.33 -6.65 -10.18
N ASN A 539 1.30 -6.64 -9.34
CA ASN A 539 1.45 -6.96 -7.93
C ASN A 539 1.64 -8.47 -7.75
N GLY A 540 2.58 -8.85 -6.89
CA GLY A 540 2.86 -10.24 -6.55
C GLY A 540 3.76 -10.36 -5.33
N LEU A 541 3.50 -11.37 -4.50
CA LEU A 541 4.38 -11.69 -3.36
C LEU A 541 5.81 -11.89 -3.86
N VAL A 542 6.79 -11.56 -3.02
CA VAL A 542 8.21 -11.72 -3.32
C VAL A 542 8.54 -13.13 -3.82
N SER A 543 7.90 -14.16 -3.28
CA SER A 543 8.09 -15.55 -3.71
C SER A 543 7.55 -15.88 -5.12
N ALA A 544 6.64 -15.06 -5.65
CA ALA A 544 6.02 -15.24 -6.96
C ALA A 544 6.57 -14.26 -8.02
N GLN A 545 7.33 -13.24 -7.61
CA GLN A 545 7.92 -12.28 -8.53
C GLN A 545 8.98 -12.91 -9.42
N THR A 546 9.06 -12.42 -10.65
CA THR A 546 10.05 -12.84 -11.64
C THR A 546 10.89 -11.67 -12.15
N PRO A 547 12.10 -11.91 -12.68
CA PRO A 547 12.88 -10.87 -13.36
C PRO A 547 12.10 -10.16 -14.47
N GLU A 548 11.21 -10.87 -15.17
CA GLU A 548 10.38 -10.30 -16.22
C GLU A 548 9.31 -9.34 -15.66
N SER A 549 8.63 -9.71 -14.57
CA SER A 549 7.66 -8.83 -13.89
C SER A 549 8.32 -7.57 -13.32
N LEU A 550 9.51 -7.69 -12.71
CA LEU A 550 10.32 -6.56 -12.27
C LEU A 550 10.64 -5.62 -13.43
N ALA A 551 11.17 -6.19 -14.53
CA ALA A 551 11.54 -5.39 -15.68
C ALA A 551 10.33 -4.69 -16.32
N ALA A 552 9.16 -5.35 -16.35
CA ALA A 552 7.93 -4.78 -16.90
C ALA A 552 7.44 -3.54 -16.12
N VAL A 553 7.60 -3.52 -14.80
CA VAL A 553 7.21 -2.38 -13.94
C VAL A 553 8.27 -1.28 -13.91
N LEU A 554 9.56 -1.65 -13.84
CA LEU A 554 10.66 -0.68 -13.82
C LEU A 554 10.77 0.10 -15.13
N ARG A 555 10.62 -0.55 -16.30
CA ARG A 555 10.84 0.09 -17.61
C ARG A 555 10.03 1.39 -17.84
N PRO A 556 8.70 1.41 -17.73
CA PRO A 556 7.92 2.62 -17.97
C PRO A 556 8.11 3.70 -16.90
N LYS A 557 8.89 3.42 -15.84
CA LYS A 557 9.05 4.28 -14.66
C LYS A 557 10.51 4.73 -14.47
N ALA A 558 11.40 3.80 -14.14
CA ALA A 558 12.83 4.07 -13.92
C ALA A 558 13.54 4.46 -15.22
N ASP A 559 13.43 3.64 -16.27
CA ASP A 559 14.12 3.88 -17.54
C ASP A 559 13.58 5.16 -18.20
N ALA A 560 12.25 5.31 -18.22
CA ALA A 560 11.59 6.49 -18.75
C ALA A 560 11.98 7.78 -18.00
N ALA A 561 12.01 7.77 -16.66
CA ALA A 561 12.46 8.92 -15.88
C ALA A 561 13.93 9.28 -16.18
N TRP A 562 14.79 8.27 -16.34
CA TRP A 562 16.20 8.49 -16.68
C TRP A 562 16.37 9.06 -18.09
N HIS A 563 15.62 8.55 -19.08
CA HIS A 563 15.64 9.09 -20.43
C HIS A 563 15.11 10.53 -20.47
N LEU A 564 14.02 10.82 -19.77
CA LEU A 564 13.51 12.19 -19.62
C LEU A 564 14.57 13.11 -19.01
N HIS A 565 15.22 12.67 -17.93
CA HIS A 565 16.32 13.42 -17.31
C HIS A 565 17.43 13.74 -18.33
N GLU A 566 17.97 12.72 -18.99
CA GLU A 566 19.08 12.90 -19.93
C GLU A 566 18.73 13.75 -21.15
N LEU A 567 17.51 13.62 -21.67
CA LEU A 567 17.04 14.36 -22.85
C LEU A 567 16.64 15.80 -22.53
N THR A 568 16.44 16.15 -21.25
CA THR A 568 15.98 17.47 -20.84
C THR A 568 16.91 18.21 -19.88
N LYS A 569 18.04 17.61 -19.47
CA LYS A 569 18.97 18.19 -18.48
C LYS A 569 19.55 19.56 -18.83
N ASP A 570 19.68 19.87 -20.13
CA ASP A 570 20.21 21.14 -20.63
C ASP A 570 19.08 22.14 -21.00
N MET A 571 17.82 21.79 -20.73
CA MET A 571 16.65 22.64 -20.98
C MET A 571 16.30 23.47 -19.74
N ASP A 572 15.74 24.66 -19.95
CA ASP A 572 15.31 25.56 -18.88
C ASP A 572 13.91 25.16 -18.36
N LEU A 573 13.86 24.03 -17.65
CA LEU A 573 12.62 23.52 -17.07
C LEU A 573 12.29 24.24 -15.76
N SER A 574 11.07 24.74 -15.62
CA SER A 574 10.55 25.25 -14.35
C SER A 574 10.12 24.13 -13.39
N ALA A 575 9.86 22.92 -13.91
CA ALA A 575 9.48 21.77 -13.11
C ALA A 575 9.83 20.42 -13.77
N PHE A 576 10.30 19.48 -12.96
CA PHE A 576 10.49 18.07 -13.31
C PHE A 576 9.85 17.19 -12.24
N VAL A 577 8.60 16.79 -12.48
CA VAL A 577 7.74 16.11 -11.49
C VAL A 577 7.70 14.62 -11.76
N LEU A 578 8.06 13.81 -10.77
CA LEU A 578 7.98 12.35 -10.83
C LEU A 578 6.87 11.85 -9.90
N PHE A 579 5.91 11.09 -10.46
CA PHE A 579 4.90 10.42 -9.64
C PHE A 579 5.53 9.18 -9.02
N SER A 580 5.81 9.25 -7.71
CA SER A 580 6.22 8.10 -6.91
C SER A 580 5.03 7.44 -6.20
N SER A 581 5.30 6.48 -5.33
CA SER A 581 4.31 5.84 -4.47
C SER A 581 4.82 5.79 -3.03
N SER A 582 3.90 5.87 -2.06
CA SER A 582 4.22 5.64 -0.64
C SER A 582 4.85 4.27 -0.43
N VAL A 583 4.50 3.26 -1.23
CA VAL A 583 5.08 1.92 -1.21
C VAL A 583 6.61 1.95 -1.35
N GLY A 584 7.18 2.81 -2.20
CA GLY A 584 8.64 2.94 -2.32
C GLY A 584 9.32 3.50 -1.07
N VAL A 585 8.54 4.05 -0.13
CA VAL A 585 9.01 4.65 1.12
C VAL A 585 8.67 3.76 2.33
N VAL A 586 7.47 3.19 2.41
CA VAL A 586 7.05 2.39 3.58
C VAL A 586 7.08 0.88 3.35
N GLY A 587 7.12 0.44 2.09
CA GLY A 587 6.91 -0.96 1.70
C GLY A 587 5.43 -1.33 1.63
N GLY A 588 5.11 -2.38 0.89
CA GLY A 588 3.77 -2.95 0.84
C GLY A 588 3.83 -4.42 0.42
N PRO A 589 3.14 -5.34 1.10
CA PRO A 589 3.09 -6.74 0.69
C PRO A 589 2.62 -6.87 -0.77
N GLY A 590 3.33 -7.67 -1.55
CA GLY A 590 3.02 -7.88 -2.96
C GLY A 590 3.44 -6.74 -3.91
N GLN A 591 4.22 -5.77 -3.43
CA GLN A 591 4.59 -4.55 -4.19
C GLN A 591 6.10 -4.34 -4.22
N SER A 592 6.84 -5.40 -4.55
CA SER A 592 8.31 -5.41 -4.51
C SER A 592 8.98 -4.92 -5.80
N ASN A 593 8.22 -4.61 -6.85
CA ASN A 593 8.70 -4.27 -8.20
C ASN A 593 8.65 -2.80 -8.60
#